data_AF-A0A6B0XSY7-F1
#
_entry.id   AF-A0A6B0XSY7-F1
#
_cell.length_a   1.000
_cell.length_b   1.000
_cell.length_c   1.000
_cell.angle_alpha   90.00
_cell.angle_beta   90.00
_cell.angle_gamma   90.00
#
_symmetry.space_group_name_H-M   'P 1'
#
loop_
_entity.id
_entity.type
_entity.pdbx_description
1 polymer ?
#
loop_
_entity_poly.entity_id
_entity_poly.type
_entity_poly.pdbx_seq_one_letter_code
_entity_poly.pdbx_strand_id
1 'polypeptide(L)'
;MPEMAHYFVTDESPETRRVRENAVVLLMPNMNPDGLNIVADWYMSNVGGEFEMARVPELYHHYIGHDNNRDWYMLTQVETQAVTRQLYHTWFPQIVYNQHQSSPFPGRIWMPPFENPVNPHLDPLVVSSLNQMGHSMRRRFDEEGKPGVNSGIVFDLWWNGSMRGGPDYHNMLGFLTETAGAGYATPRCYDEDEIPDTFGARAGHLPAKTPSTNYNNPWLGGCWHLRDAMDYMMTAAKAVADMGAKLKEEYLFNHYLMGRRQIERGNAAEGGPFAYVLDPQASHDPGAVVEFMGLMSRSGIEFLRASEPFSVAGPEGDLAFPAGSYVIPPQAFRPYVVDLMEPKEYPDRRQYPGGPPEPPYDMTGYELRFQMGLEAVNVEEPFEMPPGDWGEVSTDIGEVRGEGAAGFAVHGNANSIYRGLSAAGGEPGAGGDPGEVGGADEAPARFRTVQVLATPDGDIPAGSYWLPDLSADEARALAADHGLTLTGVSSPPSLGAVAEARPPRVAIYRSWQAPMPEGWTRWVLDEYGFEWENVWDADVRGGDLSRFDAILLPSQAPGGIENGNLPGTMPDEYTGGLGEAGAAALRAFVDGGGWLVAFDQAVDYAIETFGLPFRNRARG
;
A
#
# COMPACT_ATOMS: atom_id res chain seq x y z
N MET A 1 -5.08 22.36 -4.90
CA MET A 1 -5.21 23.83 -4.70
C MET A 1 -4.80 24.64 -5.94
N PRO A 2 -5.75 25.11 -6.75
CA PRO A 2 -5.49 26.03 -7.86
C PRO A 2 -4.86 27.37 -7.45
N GLU A 3 -5.14 27.83 -6.23
CA GLU A 3 -4.59 29.08 -5.68
C GLU A 3 -3.05 29.10 -5.60
N MET A 4 -2.43 27.96 -5.26
CA MET A 4 -0.97 27.86 -5.21
C MET A 4 -0.34 28.08 -6.59
N ALA A 5 -0.93 27.47 -7.62
CA ALA A 5 -0.51 27.66 -9.01
C ALA A 5 -0.63 29.13 -9.41
N HIS A 6 -1.78 29.75 -9.10
CA HIS A 6 -2.02 31.16 -9.37
C HIS A 6 -0.96 32.05 -8.71
N TYR A 7 -0.72 31.87 -7.40
CA TYR A 7 0.28 32.65 -6.66
C TYR A 7 1.66 32.59 -7.30
N PHE A 8 2.19 31.38 -7.57
CA PHE A 8 3.54 31.25 -8.11
C PHE A 8 3.69 31.79 -9.53
N VAL A 9 2.59 31.85 -10.31
CA VAL A 9 2.60 32.40 -11.67
C VAL A 9 2.42 33.92 -11.69
N THR A 10 1.61 34.50 -10.80
CA THR A 10 1.20 35.91 -10.89
C THR A 10 1.85 36.84 -9.87
N ASP A 11 2.33 36.33 -8.74
CA ASP A 11 2.93 37.18 -7.71
C ASP A 11 4.32 37.68 -8.16
N GLU A 12 4.56 38.98 -8.01
CA GLU A 12 5.77 39.66 -8.48
C GLU A 12 6.67 40.14 -7.33
N SER A 13 6.45 39.62 -6.12
CA SER A 13 7.34 39.90 -4.99
C SER A 13 8.77 39.38 -5.28
N PRO A 14 9.79 39.96 -4.62
CA PRO A 14 11.17 39.45 -4.73
C PRO A 14 11.32 37.98 -4.33
N GLU A 15 10.44 37.47 -3.46
CA GLU A 15 10.40 36.05 -3.09
C GLU A 15 9.95 35.18 -4.25
N THR A 16 8.77 35.46 -4.82
CA THR A 16 8.20 34.61 -5.87
C THR A 16 9.01 34.67 -7.16
N ARG A 17 9.59 35.84 -7.51
CA ARG A 17 10.56 35.95 -8.61
C ARG A 17 11.79 35.06 -8.40
N ARG A 18 12.37 35.11 -7.19
CA ARG A 18 13.50 34.23 -6.82
C ARG A 18 13.11 32.76 -6.96
N VAL A 19 11.93 32.36 -6.50
CA VAL A 19 11.45 30.98 -6.65
C VAL A 19 11.39 30.59 -8.13
N ARG A 20 10.73 31.40 -8.98
CA ARG A 20 10.62 31.12 -10.43
C ARG A 20 11.98 31.06 -11.14
N GLU A 21 12.96 31.87 -10.70
CA GLU A 21 14.29 31.91 -11.30
C GLU A 21 15.18 30.73 -10.88
N ASN A 22 14.91 30.12 -9.71
CA ASN A 22 15.87 29.22 -9.06
C ASN A 22 15.34 27.82 -8.74
N ALA A 23 14.04 27.57 -8.87
CA ALA A 23 13.42 26.29 -8.58
C ALA A 23 12.40 25.88 -9.65
N VAL A 24 12.29 24.56 -9.86
CA VAL A 24 11.19 23.96 -10.62
C VAL A 24 10.15 23.47 -9.62
N VAL A 25 8.94 24.01 -9.68
CA VAL A 25 7.83 23.59 -8.81
C VAL A 25 6.90 22.67 -9.59
N LEU A 26 6.88 21.39 -9.21
CA LEU A 26 5.91 20.41 -9.69
C LEU A 26 4.71 20.43 -8.75
N LEU A 27 3.54 20.82 -9.27
CA LEU A 27 2.32 20.91 -8.50
C LEU A 27 1.30 19.90 -9.00
N MET A 28 0.94 18.94 -8.14
CA MET A 28 -0.21 18.06 -8.34
C MET A 28 -1.34 18.54 -7.43
N PRO A 29 -2.35 19.26 -7.96
CA PRO A 29 -3.36 19.91 -7.11
C PRO A 29 -4.26 18.96 -6.34
N ASN A 30 -4.44 17.74 -6.86
CA ASN A 30 -5.19 16.65 -6.26
C ASN A 30 -4.65 15.31 -6.78
N MET A 31 -4.34 14.38 -5.87
CA MET A 31 -3.89 13.03 -6.18
C MET A 31 -5.04 12.01 -6.25
N ASN A 32 -6.19 12.31 -5.64
CA ASN A 32 -7.38 11.47 -5.63
C ASN A 32 -8.60 12.30 -6.09
N PRO A 33 -8.78 12.52 -7.40
CA PRO A 33 -9.90 13.28 -7.96
C PRO A 33 -11.25 12.66 -7.62
N ASP A 34 -11.38 11.33 -7.71
CA ASP A 34 -12.64 10.63 -7.48
C ASP A 34 -13.08 10.76 -6.02
N GLY A 35 -12.16 10.55 -5.09
CA GLY A 35 -12.41 10.74 -3.66
C GLY A 35 -12.81 12.16 -3.28
N LEU A 36 -12.20 13.17 -3.92
CA LEU A 36 -12.60 14.55 -3.70
C LEU A 36 -14.04 14.80 -4.14
N ASN A 37 -14.46 14.25 -5.29
CA ASN A 37 -15.84 14.40 -5.76
C ASN A 37 -16.83 13.70 -4.82
N ILE A 38 -16.56 12.45 -4.43
CA ILE A 38 -17.39 11.68 -3.49
C ILE A 38 -17.60 12.46 -2.18
N VAL A 39 -16.50 12.95 -1.59
CA VAL A 39 -16.52 13.71 -0.34
C VAL A 39 -17.27 15.03 -0.51
N ALA A 40 -17.04 15.75 -1.61
CA ALA A 40 -17.69 17.02 -1.89
C ALA A 40 -19.19 16.84 -2.12
N ASP A 41 -19.62 15.86 -2.90
CA ASP A 41 -21.02 15.58 -3.20
C ASP A 41 -21.78 15.14 -1.95
N TRP A 42 -21.18 14.27 -1.12
CA TRP A 42 -21.73 13.89 0.18
C TRP A 42 -21.91 15.12 1.08
N TYR A 43 -20.90 15.97 1.23
CA TYR A 43 -21.02 17.16 2.06
C TYR A 43 -22.07 18.14 1.49
N MET A 44 -22.06 18.41 0.18
CA MET A 44 -22.97 19.36 -0.46
C MET A 44 -24.43 18.89 -0.43
N SER A 45 -24.69 17.58 -0.38
CA SER A 45 -26.04 17.04 -0.20
C SER A 45 -26.57 17.16 1.24
N ASN A 46 -25.68 17.32 2.23
CA ASN A 46 -26.03 17.35 3.65
C ASN A 46 -25.86 18.73 4.31
N VAL A 47 -25.15 19.66 3.68
CA VAL A 47 -24.87 20.99 4.25
C VAL A 47 -26.14 21.77 4.60
N GLY A 48 -26.19 22.32 5.82
CA GLY A 48 -27.34 22.98 6.41
C GLY A 48 -28.43 22.03 6.94
N GLY A 49 -28.25 20.71 6.77
CA GLY A 49 -29.16 19.66 7.24
C GLY A 49 -28.71 19.02 8.55
N GLU A 50 -29.50 18.05 9.01
CA GLU A 50 -29.24 17.29 10.25
C GLU A 50 -27.92 16.51 10.20
N PHE A 51 -27.55 16.02 9.02
CA PHE A 51 -26.39 15.15 8.81
C PHE A 51 -25.20 15.86 8.16
N GLU A 52 -25.13 17.19 8.26
CA GLU A 52 -24.06 18.01 7.65
C GLU A 52 -22.64 17.50 7.95
N MET A 53 -22.44 16.92 9.14
CA MET A 53 -21.15 16.43 9.62
C MET A 53 -21.05 14.90 9.63
N ALA A 54 -22.03 14.20 9.05
CA ALA A 54 -21.99 12.75 8.94
C ALA A 54 -20.84 12.32 8.04
N ARG A 55 -20.18 11.21 8.39
CA ARG A 55 -19.10 10.64 7.57
C ARG A 55 -19.66 10.13 6.24
N VAL A 56 -18.81 10.11 5.22
CA VAL A 56 -19.12 9.50 3.92
C VAL A 56 -19.42 8.00 4.15
N PRO A 57 -20.57 7.46 3.70
CA PRO A 57 -20.96 6.06 3.91
C PRO A 57 -20.26 5.07 2.95
N GLU A 58 -19.25 5.53 2.21
CA GLU A 58 -18.51 4.74 1.23
C GLU A 58 -17.03 5.10 1.20
N LEU A 59 -16.23 4.23 0.58
CA LEU A 59 -14.81 4.50 0.37
C LEU A 59 -14.67 5.61 -0.66
N TYR A 60 -14.01 6.70 -0.28
CA TYR A 60 -13.71 7.83 -1.19
C TYR A 60 -12.53 7.52 -2.13
N HIS A 61 -12.54 6.34 -2.73
CA HIS A 61 -11.63 5.84 -3.75
C HIS A 61 -12.20 4.51 -4.25
N HIS A 62 -11.91 4.14 -5.51
CA HIS A 62 -12.39 2.88 -6.08
C HIS A 62 -12.08 1.67 -5.19
N TYR A 63 -10.81 1.50 -4.76
CA TYR A 63 -10.42 0.45 -3.80
C TYR A 63 -10.10 0.92 -2.37
N ILE A 64 -9.31 1.96 -2.15
CA ILE A 64 -8.52 2.02 -0.90
C ILE A 64 -8.82 3.18 0.05
N GLY A 65 -9.90 3.95 -0.15
CA GLY A 65 -10.20 5.14 0.66
C GLY A 65 -9.02 6.14 0.74
N HIS A 66 -8.53 6.45 1.94
CA HIS A 66 -7.31 7.27 2.14
C HIS A 66 -6.01 6.47 2.18
N ASP A 67 -6.06 5.14 2.03
CA ASP A 67 -4.89 4.26 2.15
C ASP A 67 -3.94 4.40 0.95
N ASN A 68 -4.21 5.30 0.00
CA ASN A 68 -3.28 5.60 -1.11
C ASN A 68 -1.95 6.18 -0.60
N ASN A 69 -1.93 6.71 0.62
CA ASN A 69 -0.72 7.09 1.33
C ASN A 69 -0.08 5.91 2.10
N ARG A 70 -0.41 4.65 1.75
CA ARG A 70 0.17 3.39 2.23
C ARG A 70 0.55 2.39 1.14
N ASP A 71 0.38 2.79 -0.11
CA ASP A 71 0.67 1.98 -1.30
C ASP A 71 2.12 2.15 -1.83
N TRP A 72 2.94 3.03 -1.25
CA TRP A 72 4.20 3.48 -1.89
C TRP A 72 5.33 2.46 -1.89
N TYR A 73 5.16 1.36 -1.16
CA TYR A 73 6.10 0.25 -1.15
C TYR A 73 5.74 -0.86 -2.16
N MET A 74 4.47 -0.97 -2.57
CA MET A 74 3.98 -1.99 -3.52
C MET A 74 3.52 -1.42 -4.86
N LEU A 75 3.21 -0.13 -4.93
CA LEU A 75 2.79 0.61 -6.12
C LEU A 75 1.62 -0.09 -6.85
N THR A 76 0.61 -0.52 -6.11
CA THR A 76 -0.53 -1.26 -6.66
C THR A 76 -1.53 -0.36 -7.38
N GLN A 77 -1.65 0.91 -6.97
CA GLN A 77 -2.64 1.83 -7.51
C GLN A 77 -2.07 2.71 -8.62
N VAL A 78 -2.92 3.07 -9.59
CA VAL A 78 -2.54 3.85 -10.77
C VAL A 78 -2.08 5.27 -10.41
N GLU A 79 -2.66 5.87 -9.37
CA GLU A 79 -2.28 7.18 -8.85
C GLU A 79 -0.86 7.15 -8.29
N THR A 80 -0.55 6.16 -7.46
CA THR A 80 0.78 5.96 -6.88
C THR A 80 1.80 5.72 -7.99
N GLN A 81 1.50 4.84 -8.94
CA GLN A 81 2.37 4.56 -10.10
C GLN A 81 2.63 5.83 -10.95
N ALA A 82 1.59 6.63 -11.20
CA ALA A 82 1.70 7.86 -11.97
C ALA A 82 2.64 8.88 -11.31
N VAL A 83 2.55 9.04 -9.98
CA VAL A 83 3.44 9.94 -9.24
C VAL A 83 4.84 9.36 -9.11
N THR A 84 4.97 8.07 -8.82
CA THR A 84 6.27 7.37 -8.78
C THR A 84 7.05 7.56 -10.08
N ARG A 85 6.39 7.50 -11.25
CA ARG A 85 7.04 7.82 -12.53
C ARG A 85 7.60 9.25 -12.59
N GLN A 86 6.91 10.23 -12.01
CA GLN A 86 7.42 11.60 -11.95
C GLN A 86 8.63 11.70 -11.02
N LEU A 87 8.59 11.03 -9.87
CA LEU A 87 9.64 11.11 -8.86
C LEU A 87 10.92 10.38 -9.31
N TYR A 88 10.82 9.13 -9.76
CA TYR A 88 11.98 8.24 -9.90
C TYR A 88 12.40 7.96 -11.35
N HIS A 89 11.68 8.50 -12.33
CA HIS A 89 12.02 8.31 -13.75
C HIS A 89 12.10 9.60 -14.56
N THR A 90 11.42 10.66 -14.11
CA THR A 90 11.27 11.89 -14.92
C THR A 90 12.01 13.07 -14.31
N TRP A 91 11.76 13.39 -13.04
CA TRP A 91 12.19 14.67 -12.45
C TRP A 91 13.24 14.56 -11.36
N PHE A 92 13.26 13.48 -10.57
CA PHE A 92 14.19 13.30 -9.45
C PHE A 92 14.24 14.53 -8.52
N PRO A 93 13.11 14.96 -7.92
CA PRO A 93 13.06 16.17 -7.11
C PRO A 93 13.87 16.01 -5.82
N GLN A 94 14.44 17.11 -5.31
CA GLN A 94 15.16 17.10 -4.03
C GLN A 94 14.21 17.22 -2.83
N ILE A 95 13.02 17.78 -3.04
CA ILE A 95 12.01 18.01 -2.00
C ILE A 95 10.67 17.47 -2.50
N VAL A 96 10.02 16.63 -1.70
CA VAL A 96 8.69 16.09 -1.96
C VAL A 96 7.79 16.45 -0.79
N TYR A 97 6.82 17.34 -1.03
CA TYR A 97 5.94 17.89 -0.01
C TYR A 97 4.48 17.52 -0.28
N ASN A 98 3.88 16.72 0.60
CA ASN A 98 2.44 16.40 0.59
C ASN A 98 1.66 17.16 1.67
N GLN A 99 0.53 17.73 1.26
CA GLN A 99 -0.36 18.42 2.19
C GLN A 99 -1.54 17.53 2.57
N HIS A 100 -1.72 17.35 3.88
CA HIS A 100 -2.73 16.49 4.49
C HIS A 100 -3.61 17.26 5.47
N GLN A 101 -4.70 16.63 5.88
CA GLN A 101 -5.55 17.02 6.99
C GLN A 101 -5.95 15.74 7.78
N SER A 102 -6.08 15.76 9.11
CA SER A 102 -6.07 16.92 10.02
C SER A 102 -4.96 16.86 11.07
N SER A 103 -4.46 18.03 11.51
CA SER A 103 -3.49 18.17 12.61
C SER A 103 -4.01 17.57 13.93
N PRO A 104 -3.13 17.04 14.81
CA PRO A 104 -3.50 16.70 16.18
C PRO A 104 -4.12 17.89 16.92
N PHE A 105 -5.39 17.76 17.29
CA PHE A 105 -6.11 18.83 18.00
C PHE A 105 -5.47 19.11 19.37
N PRO A 106 -5.26 20.38 19.77
CA PRO A 106 -5.78 21.63 19.16
C PRO A 106 -4.88 22.30 18.13
N GLY A 107 -3.78 21.67 17.72
CA GLY A 107 -2.89 22.19 16.67
C GLY A 107 -3.63 22.57 15.39
N ARG A 108 -3.17 23.65 14.74
CA ARG A 108 -3.68 24.15 13.45
C ARG A 108 -2.89 23.64 12.25
N ILE A 109 -1.61 23.35 12.44
CA ILE A 109 -0.81 22.62 11.45
C ILE A 109 0.29 21.83 12.14
N TRP A 110 0.50 20.59 11.72
CA TRP A 110 1.67 19.79 12.07
C TRP A 110 2.67 19.82 10.92
N MET A 111 3.96 19.85 11.24
CA MET A 111 5.05 19.76 10.27
C MET A 111 6.31 19.15 10.94
N PRO A 112 7.35 18.78 10.17
CA PRO A 112 8.62 18.34 10.74
C PRO A 112 9.20 19.37 11.74
N PRO A 113 10.03 18.99 12.72
CA PRO A 113 10.61 17.66 12.93
C PRO A 113 9.62 16.52 13.21
N PHE A 114 10.00 15.30 12.82
CA PHE A 114 9.26 14.07 13.13
C PHE A 114 9.52 13.60 14.58
N GLU A 115 8.63 12.76 15.08
CA GLU A 115 8.80 12.00 16.32
C GLU A 115 9.81 10.85 16.12
N ASN A 116 10.37 10.33 17.21
CA ASN A 116 11.18 9.11 17.15
C ASN A 116 10.29 7.88 16.84
N PRO A 117 10.85 6.76 16.33
CA PRO A 117 12.24 6.56 15.91
C PRO A 117 12.50 6.98 14.45
N VAL A 118 13.78 6.97 14.08
CA VAL A 118 14.24 7.08 12.69
C VAL A 118 14.72 5.71 12.24
N ASN A 119 14.35 5.30 11.03
CA ASN A 119 14.88 4.07 10.44
C ASN A 119 16.41 4.18 10.22
N PRO A 120 17.20 3.20 10.68
CA PRO A 120 18.67 3.27 10.63
C PRO A 120 19.25 3.22 9.19
N HIS A 121 18.47 2.79 8.20
CA HIS A 121 18.91 2.75 6.80
C HIS A 121 18.94 4.13 6.12
N LEU A 122 18.23 5.12 6.66
CA LEU A 122 18.21 6.47 6.11
C LEU A 122 19.59 7.16 6.29
N ASP A 123 20.00 7.98 5.31
CA ASP A 123 21.16 8.86 5.52
C ASP A 123 20.81 9.91 6.58
N PRO A 124 21.64 10.12 7.63
CA PRO A 124 21.39 11.15 8.65
C PRO A 124 21.21 12.57 8.10
N LEU A 125 21.71 12.85 6.88
CA LEU A 125 21.52 14.11 6.19
C LEU A 125 20.06 14.33 5.73
N VAL A 126 19.30 13.26 5.44
CA VAL A 126 17.85 13.36 5.19
C VAL A 126 17.16 13.94 6.41
N VAL A 127 17.38 13.33 7.58
CA VAL A 127 16.75 13.73 8.86
C VAL A 127 17.12 15.17 9.23
N SER A 128 18.40 15.51 9.11
CA SER A 128 18.89 16.85 9.45
C SER A 128 18.32 17.92 8.52
N SER A 129 18.17 17.61 7.23
CA SER A 129 17.59 18.53 6.24
C SER A 129 16.07 18.67 6.39
N LEU A 130 15.36 17.59 6.73
CA LEU A 130 13.94 17.63 7.10
C LEU A 130 13.70 18.53 8.31
N ASN A 131 14.55 18.41 9.34
CA ASN A 131 14.50 19.29 10.49
C ASN A 131 14.77 20.75 10.11
N GLN A 132 15.75 21.02 9.25
CA GLN A 132 16.03 22.38 8.74
C GLN A 132 14.80 22.96 8.02
N MET A 133 14.14 22.17 7.17
CA MET A 133 12.92 22.57 6.46
C MET A 133 11.78 22.90 7.43
N GLY A 134 11.53 22.02 8.41
CA GLY A 134 10.52 22.22 9.44
C GLY A 134 10.72 23.51 10.25
N HIS A 135 11.95 23.80 10.67
CA HIS A 135 12.26 25.05 11.37
C HIS A 135 12.09 26.29 10.49
N SER A 136 12.37 26.19 9.17
CA SER A 136 12.10 27.28 8.22
C SER A 136 10.60 27.59 8.13
N MET A 137 9.77 26.54 8.03
CA MET A 137 8.31 26.67 8.04
C MET A 137 7.81 27.29 9.35
N ARG A 138 8.30 26.82 10.50
CA ARG A 138 7.98 27.37 11.83
C ARG A 138 8.20 28.86 11.91
N ARG A 139 9.40 29.28 11.52
CA ARG A 139 9.81 30.69 11.55
C ARG A 139 8.86 31.54 10.73
N ARG A 140 8.43 31.07 9.54
CA ARG A 140 7.49 31.80 8.70
C ARG A 140 6.10 31.94 9.36
N PHE A 141 5.58 30.88 9.98
CA PHE A 141 4.31 30.97 10.70
C PHE A 141 4.37 31.98 11.85
N ASP A 142 5.48 32.00 12.60
CA ASP A 142 5.67 32.97 13.68
C ASP A 142 5.79 34.42 13.13
N GLU A 143 6.46 34.62 11.98
CA GLU A 143 6.52 35.91 11.27
C GLU A 143 5.15 36.39 10.76
N GLU A 144 4.29 35.46 10.33
CA GLU A 144 2.94 35.74 9.85
C GLU A 144 1.89 35.80 10.99
N GLY A 145 2.31 35.63 12.25
CA GLY A 145 1.43 35.69 13.41
C GLY A 145 0.41 34.54 13.48
N LYS A 146 0.79 33.35 13.00
CA LYS A 146 -0.07 32.17 12.88
C LYS A 146 0.20 31.15 14.00
N PRO A 147 -0.61 31.09 15.08
CA PRO A 147 -0.44 30.16 16.19
C PRO A 147 -0.84 28.71 15.83
N GLY A 148 -0.65 27.77 16.74
CA GLY A 148 -1.13 26.39 16.60
C GLY A 148 -0.22 25.48 15.78
N VAL A 149 1.00 25.91 15.46
CA VAL A 149 1.97 25.08 14.74
C VAL A 149 2.64 24.11 15.69
N ASN A 150 2.53 22.80 15.42
CA ASN A 150 3.12 21.72 16.22
C ASN A 150 4.06 20.82 15.39
N SER A 151 4.97 20.12 16.08
CA SER A 151 5.93 19.18 15.49
C SER A 151 6.35 18.11 16.52
N GLY A 152 6.99 17.02 16.09
CA GLY A 152 7.47 15.97 17.02
C GLY A 152 6.33 15.36 17.84
N ILE A 153 5.24 15.03 17.15
CA ILE A 153 4.03 14.46 17.73
C ILE A 153 3.52 13.45 16.71
N VAL A 154 3.21 12.23 17.16
CA VAL A 154 2.52 11.17 16.40
C VAL A 154 3.33 10.57 15.24
N PHE A 155 3.82 11.37 14.29
CA PHE A 155 4.41 10.88 13.03
C PHE A 155 5.92 10.63 13.16
N ASP A 156 6.37 9.41 12.86
CA ASP A 156 7.80 9.03 12.88
C ASP A 156 8.42 8.93 11.46
N LEU A 157 9.71 8.54 11.38
CA LEU A 157 10.44 8.28 10.14
C LEU A 157 10.82 6.79 10.01
N TRP A 158 9.96 5.89 10.49
CA TRP A 158 10.28 4.45 10.47
C TRP A 158 9.90 3.75 9.16
N TRP A 159 8.67 4.01 8.68
CA TRP A 159 8.04 3.23 7.60
C TRP A 159 8.12 3.90 6.24
N ASN A 160 8.45 3.12 5.20
CA ASN A 160 8.73 3.58 3.83
C ASN A 160 7.51 3.59 2.89
N GLY A 161 6.35 3.07 3.29
CA GLY A 161 5.20 2.87 2.39
C GLY A 161 4.26 4.07 2.22
N SER A 162 4.61 5.25 2.74
CA SER A 162 3.84 6.49 2.51
C SER A 162 4.43 7.36 1.41
N MET A 163 3.62 8.30 0.89
CA MET A 163 4.05 9.28 -0.11
C MET A 163 5.23 10.12 0.36
N ARG A 164 5.32 10.40 1.66
CA ARG A 164 6.50 11.04 2.24
C ARG A 164 7.65 10.05 2.46
N GLY A 165 7.34 8.82 2.90
CA GLY A 165 8.33 7.81 3.27
C GLY A 165 9.12 7.31 2.07
N GLY A 166 8.46 6.94 0.97
CA GLY A 166 9.13 6.44 -0.24
C GLY A 166 10.28 7.35 -0.68
N PRO A 167 10.08 8.67 -0.89
CA PRO A 167 11.12 9.63 -1.23
C PRO A 167 12.32 9.67 -0.28
N ASP A 168 12.11 9.52 1.04
CA ASP A 168 13.19 9.53 2.04
C ASP A 168 14.24 8.44 1.75
N TYR A 169 13.78 7.27 1.29
CA TYR A 169 14.64 6.13 0.92
C TYR A 169 15.28 6.27 -0.47
N HIS A 170 14.89 7.29 -1.23
CA HIS A 170 15.46 7.67 -2.52
C HIS A 170 16.34 8.93 -2.41
N ASN A 171 16.84 9.22 -1.20
CA ASN A 171 17.67 10.40 -0.90
C ASN A 171 16.98 11.74 -1.22
N MET A 172 15.64 11.78 -1.18
CA MET A 172 14.84 12.99 -1.33
C MET A 172 14.31 13.42 0.04
N LEU A 173 13.95 14.70 0.19
CA LEU A 173 13.34 15.19 1.42
C LEU A 173 11.82 15.03 1.34
N GLY A 174 11.32 13.87 1.76
CA GLY A 174 9.89 13.56 1.79
C GLY A 174 9.25 13.95 3.12
N PHE A 175 8.25 14.82 3.09
CA PHE A 175 7.51 15.16 4.31
C PHE A 175 6.11 15.66 4.05
N LEU A 176 5.27 15.48 5.06
CA LEU A 176 3.90 15.95 5.07
C LEU A 176 3.70 17.14 6.00
N THR A 177 2.59 17.84 5.81
CA THR A 177 1.97 18.67 6.85
C THR A 177 0.54 18.25 7.07
N GLU A 178 0.10 18.15 8.33
CA GLU A 178 -1.32 17.95 8.66
C GLU A 178 -1.95 19.28 9.06
N THR A 179 -2.83 19.84 8.23
CA THR A 179 -3.51 21.10 8.52
C THR A 179 -4.87 20.83 9.15
N ALA A 180 -5.22 21.55 10.22
CA ALA A 180 -6.50 21.36 10.89
C ALA A 180 -7.67 21.54 9.93
N GLY A 181 -8.62 20.62 9.97
CA GLY A 181 -9.95 20.77 9.39
C GLY A 181 -11.00 21.14 10.45
N ALA A 182 -12.20 21.44 10.00
CA ALA A 182 -13.40 21.51 10.84
C ALA A 182 -14.47 20.55 10.28
N GLY A 183 -14.06 19.28 10.07
CA GLY A 183 -14.83 18.26 9.35
C GLY A 183 -14.71 18.43 7.84
N TYR A 184 -15.69 19.09 7.22
CA TYR A 184 -15.69 19.41 5.80
C TYR A 184 -15.35 20.90 5.58
N ALA A 185 -16.20 21.64 4.87
CA ALA A 185 -16.05 23.08 4.69
C ALA A 185 -16.79 23.92 5.76
N THR A 186 -17.47 23.28 6.72
CA THR A 186 -18.20 23.94 7.80
C THR A 186 -17.24 24.57 8.81
N PRO A 187 -17.30 25.90 9.03
CA PRO A 187 -16.49 26.54 10.06
C PRO A 187 -16.86 26.08 11.46
N ARG A 188 -15.88 26.04 12.37
CA ARG A 188 -16.13 25.80 13.80
C ARG A 188 -15.40 26.82 14.66
N CYS A 189 -16.12 27.40 15.60
CA CYS A 189 -15.55 28.25 16.65
C CYS A 189 -15.39 27.45 17.93
N TYR A 190 -14.28 27.69 18.61
CA TYR A 190 -13.95 27.06 19.88
C TYR A 190 -13.68 28.14 20.91
N ASP A 191 -14.33 28.05 22.06
CA ASP A 191 -13.97 28.83 23.24
C ASP A 191 -12.70 28.26 23.90
N GLU A 192 -12.01 29.06 24.72
CA GLU A 192 -10.73 28.68 25.34
C GLU A 192 -10.86 27.46 26.27
N ASP A 193 -12.03 27.28 26.90
CA ASP A 193 -12.35 26.13 27.75
C ASP A 193 -12.66 24.86 26.94
N GLU A 194 -13.00 24.97 25.66
CA GLU A 194 -13.12 23.83 24.75
C GLU A 194 -11.76 23.31 24.25
N ILE A 195 -10.68 24.08 24.46
CA ILE A 195 -9.33 23.63 24.16
C ILE A 195 -8.88 22.64 25.25
N PRO A 196 -8.42 21.43 24.90
CA PRO A 196 -7.97 20.46 25.88
C PRO A 196 -6.64 20.90 26.51
N ASP A 197 -6.37 20.42 27.72
CA ASP A 197 -5.11 20.71 28.41
C ASP A 197 -3.91 19.96 27.79
N THR A 198 -4.17 18.85 27.11
CA THR A 198 -3.15 18.03 26.42
C THR A 198 -3.57 17.69 24.99
N PHE A 199 -2.61 17.30 24.16
CA PHE A 199 -2.92 16.72 22.85
C PHE A 199 -3.61 15.35 23.03
N GLY A 200 -4.47 14.94 22.10
CA GLY A 200 -5.34 13.75 22.25
C GLY A 200 -4.63 12.43 22.57
N ALA A 201 -5.35 11.30 22.60
CA ALA A 201 -4.89 10.04 23.21
C ALA A 201 -3.44 9.58 22.88
N ARG A 202 -2.96 9.75 21.64
CA ARG A 202 -1.58 9.36 21.23
C ARG A 202 -0.48 10.29 21.75
N ALA A 203 -0.84 11.48 22.25
CA ALA A 203 0.07 12.52 22.72
C ALA A 203 -0.41 13.17 24.03
N GLY A 204 -1.18 12.42 24.83
CA GLY A 204 -1.80 12.88 26.08
C GLY A 204 -0.84 13.36 27.17
N HIS A 205 0.46 13.10 27.01
CA HIS A 205 1.51 13.56 27.91
C HIS A 205 2.04 14.96 27.55
N LEU A 206 1.69 15.50 26.38
CA LEU A 206 2.15 16.81 25.91
C LEU A 206 1.12 17.90 26.22
N PRO A 207 1.50 19.00 26.89
CA PRO A 207 0.58 20.10 27.19
C PRO A 207 0.19 20.86 25.92
N ALA A 208 -1.11 21.15 25.78
CA ALA A 208 -1.68 21.81 24.62
C ALA A 208 -1.97 23.31 24.83
N LYS A 209 -1.90 23.80 26.08
CA LYS A 209 -2.10 25.23 26.42
C LYS A 209 -0.82 25.95 26.83
N THR A 210 0.29 25.22 27.00
CA THR A 210 1.57 25.78 27.44
C THR A 210 2.56 25.78 26.28
N PRO A 211 3.22 26.91 25.99
CA PRO A 211 4.28 26.96 24.98
C PRO A 211 5.38 25.94 25.26
N SER A 212 5.82 25.22 24.23
CA SER A 212 6.98 24.31 24.26
C SER A 212 7.90 24.58 23.07
N THR A 213 9.07 23.96 23.02
CA THR A 213 9.99 24.10 21.87
C THR A 213 9.37 23.61 20.56
N ASN A 214 8.44 22.64 20.64
CA ASN A 214 7.76 22.06 19.49
C ASN A 214 6.33 22.61 19.30
N TYR A 215 5.90 23.55 20.15
CA TYR A 215 4.59 24.20 20.11
C TYR A 215 4.66 25.60 20.77
N ASN A 216 5.53 26.48 20.27
CA ASN A 216 5.89 27.73 20.98
C ASN A 216 4.85 28.85 20.92
N ASN A 217 3.80 28.70 20.12
CA ASN A 217 2.70 29.67 20.03
C ASN A 217 1.37 28.91 20.01
N PRO A 218 0.83 28.52 21.18
CA PRO A 218 -0.42 27.76 21.25
C PRO A 218 -1.61 28.49 20.64
N TRP A 219 -2.44 27.76 19.91
CA TRP A 219 -3.78 28.23 19.53
C TRP A 219 -4.76 27.93 20.68
N LEU A 220 -5.36 28.97 21.25
CA LEU A 220 -6.20 28.91 22.45
C LEU A 220 -7.70 29.10 22.16
N GLY A 221 -8.12 28.82 20.92
CA GLY A 221 -9.50 28.99 20.48
C GLY A 221 -9.69 30.11 19.46
N GLY A 222 -10.94 30.27 19.04
CA GLY A 222 -11.36 31.12 17.94
C GLY A 222 -12.08 30.34 16.84
N CYS A 223 -12.53 31.05 15.81
CA CYS A 223 -13.16 30.46 14.64
C CYS A 223 -12.12 29.93 13.66
N TRP A 224 -12.35 28.72 13.16
CA TRP A 224 -11.56 28.06 12.15
C TRP A 224 -12.42 27.75 10.93
N HIS A 225 -12.13 28.41 9.82
CA HIS A 225 -12.81 28.27 8.53
C HIS A 225 -11.93 27.52 7.53
N LEU A 226 -12.51 27.03 6.44
CA LEU A 226 -11.75 26.40 5.36
C LEU A 226 -10.65 27.34 4.80
N ARG A 227 -10.95 28.65 4.70
CA ARG A 227 -9.97 29.66 4.26
C ARG A 227 -8.75 29.74 5.18
N ASP A 228 -8.95 29.61 6.50
CA ASP A 228 -7.83 29.62 7.46
C ASP A 228 -6.91 28.41 7.22
N ALA A 229 -7.48 27.23 6.98
CA ALA A 229 -6.70 26.04 6.62
C ALA A 229 -5.92 26.25 5.30
N MET A 230 -6.58 26.76 4.26
CA MET A 230 -5.92 27.08 2.99
C MET A 230 -4.80 28.12 3.15
N ASP A 231 -4.98 29.12 4.02
CA ASP A 231 -3.97 30.13 4.30
C ASP A 231 -2.76 29.53 5.01
N TYR A 232 -2.95 28.59 5.94
CA TYR A 232 -1.85 27.86 6.59
C TYR A 232 -1.09 26.97 5.60
N MET A 233 -1.83 26.25 4.76
CA MET A 233 -1.29 25.44 3.65
C MET A 233 -0.45 26.29 2.67
N MET A 234 -0.90 27.51 2.36
CA MET A 234 -0.16 28.46 1.53
C MET A 234 1.11 29.00 2.22
N THR A 235 1.06 29.31 3.52
CA THR A 235 2.26 29.72 4.28
C THR A 235 3.32 28.63 4.25
N ALA A 236 2.92 27.39 4.53
CA ALA A 236 3.80 26.23 4.46
C ALA A 236 4.43 26.06 3.07
N ALA A 237 3.61 26.08 2.01
CA ALA A 237 4.11 25.94 0.64
C ALA A 237 5.09 27.04 0.22
N LYS A 238 4.82 28.29 0.60
CA LYS A 238 5.75 29.40 0.31
C LYS A 238 7.06 29.25 1.06
N ALA A 239 7.04 28.80 2.33
CA ALA A 239 8.26 28.52 3.08
C ALA A 239 9.12 27.44 2.40
N VAL A 240 8.49 26.34 1.96
CA VAL A 240 9.18 25.24 1.28
C VAL A 240 9.78 25.70 -0.05
N ALA A 241 8.99 26.37 -0.89
CA ALA A 241 9.46 26.84 -2.19
C ALA A 241 10.58 27.88 -2.07
N ASP A 242 10.46 28.81 -1.12
CA ASP A 242 11.48 29.82 -0.86
C ASP A 242 12.80 29.19 -0.36
N MET A 243 12.71 28.22 0.55
CA MET A 243 13.88 27.51 1.06
C MET A 243 14.58 26.71 -0.04
N GLY A 244 13.81 25.97 -0.85
CA GLY A 244 14.33 25.25 -2.01
C GLY A 244 15.05 26.18 -3.00
N ALA A 245 14.50 27.38 -3.24
CA ALA A 245 15.11 28.37 -4.13
C ALA A 245 16.38 29.02 -3.56
N LYS A 246 16.40 29.31 -2.24
CA LYS A 246 17.56 29.92 -1.56
C LYS A 246 18.73 28.95 -1.41
N LEU A 247 18.45 27.68 -1.13
CA LEU A 247 19.45 26.65 -0.85
C LEU A 247 19.58 25.62 -2.00
N LYS A 248 19.27 26.02 -3.23
CA LYS A 248 19.27 25.12 -4.40
C LYS A 248 20.56 24.31 -4.56
N GLU A 249 21.71 24.94 -4.37
CA GLU A 249 23.02 24.30 -4.51
C GLU A 249 23.26 23.28 -3.40
N GLU A 250 22.83 23.60 -2.18
CA GLU A 250 22.92 22.71 -1.02
C GLU A 250 22.02 21.49 -1.20
N TYR A 251 20.76 21.65 -1.60
CA TYR A 251 19.86 20.51 -1.80
C TYR A 251 20.27 19.62 -2.97
N LEU A 252 20.74 20.20 -4.09
CA LEU A 252 21.30 19.42 -5.20
C LEU A 252 22.56 18.64 -4.78
N PHE A 253 23.47 19.30 -4.06
CA PHE A 253 24.69 18.65 -3.60
C PHE A 253 24.43 17.59 -2.53
N ASN A 254 23.49 17.83 -1.61
CA ASN A 254 23.09 16.87 -0.59
C ASN A 254 22.51 15.61 -1.22
N HIS A 255 21.65 15.73 -2.25
CA HIS A 255 21.12 14.58 -2.97
C HIS A 255 22.23 13.72 -3.57
N TYR A 256 23.19 14.33 -4.27
CA TYR A 256 24.38 13.65 -4.77
C TYR A 256 25.20 13.00 -3.65
N LEU A 257 25.44 13.72 -2.55
CA LEU A 257 26.26 13.25 -1.43
C LEU A 257 25.64 12.02 -0.76
N MET A 258 24.32 12.05 -0.52
CA MET A 258 23.58 10.93 0.04
C MET A 258 23.66 9.72 -0.90
N GLY A 259 23.37 9.88 -2.19
CA GLY A 259 23.48 8.81 -3.17
C GLY A 259 24.89 8.18 -3.23
N ARG A 260 25.94 9.00 -3.24
CA ARG A 260 27.33 8.52 -3.22
C ARG A 260 27.64 7.71 -1.96
N ARG A 261 27.21 8.18 -0.78
CA ARG A 261 27.39 7.46 0.49
C ARG A 261 26.68 6.11 0.48
N GLN A 262 25.48 6.02 -0.09
CA GLN A 262 24.75 4.75 -0.17
C GLN A 262 25.46 3.75 -1.09
N ILE A 263 26.04 4.21 -2.20
CA ILE A 263 26.90 3.39 -3.06
C ILE A 263 28.16 2.94 -2.30
N GLU A 264 28.83 3.85 -1.59
CA GLU A 264 30.01 3.53 -0.77
C GLU A 264 29.69 2.48 0.30
N ARG A 265 28.57 2.63 1.02
CA ARG A 265 28.08 1.65 2.01
C ARG A 265 27.78 0.30 1.39
N GLY A 266 27.11 0.27 0.23
CA GLY A 266 26.84 -0.98 -0.48
C GLY A 266 28.11 -1.69 -0.93
N ASN A 267 29.08 -0.96 -1.48
CA ASN A 267 30.38 -1.53 -1.86
C ASN A 267 31.17 -2.09 -0.67
N ALA A 268 30.90 -1.60 0.54
CA ALA A 268 31.52 -2.05 1.78
C ALA A 268 30.67 -3.06 2.58
N ALA A 269 29.51 -3.49 2.07
CA ALA A 269 28.53 -4.32 2.78
C ALA A 269 28.16 -3.76 4.18
N GLU A 270 28.01 -2.43 4.30
CA GLU A 270 27.65 -1.77 5.54
C GLU A 270 26.11 -1.67 5.68
N GLY A 271 25.56 -2.25 6.74
CA GLY A 271 24.12 -2.19 7.04
C GLY A 271 23.26 -2.97 6.03
N GLY A 272 23.78 -4.05 5.49
CA GLY A 272 23.15 -4.99 4.53
C GLY A 272 24.21 -5.57 3.57
N PRO A 273 23.87 -6.53 2.70
CA PRO A 273 24.83 -7.16 1.81
C PRO A 273 25.39 -6.20 0.74
N PHE A 274 26.44 -6.66 0.05
CA PHE A 274 26.96 -6.04 -1.17
C PHE A 274 25.92 -6.10 -2.30
N ALA A 275 25.36 -7.28 -2.56
CA ALA A 275 24.32 -7.46 -3.57
C ALA A 275 23.27 -8.49 -3.15
N TYR A 276 22.13 -8.44 -3.82
CA TYR A 276 21.11 -9.49 -3.76
C TYR A 276 21.08 -10.24 -5.09
N VAL A 277 21.07 -11.57 -5.04
CA VAL A 277 20.90 -12.40 -6.24
C VAL A 277 19.61 -13.21 -6.11
N LEU A 278 18.73 -13.10 -7.10
CA LEU A 278 17.46 -13.82 -7.16
C LEU A 278 17.44 -14.71 -8.40
N ASP A 279 17.42 -16.02 -8.19
CA ASP A 279 17.05 -16.98 -9.23
C ASP A 279 15.52 -17.15 -9.19
N PRO A 280 14.78 -16.76 -10.25
CA PRO A 280 13.34 -16.93 -10.29
C PRO A 280 12.88 -18.36 -9.96
N GLN A 281 13.63 -19.37 -10.41
CA GLN A 281 13.28 -20.78 -10.23
C GLN A 281 13.61 -21.33 -8.83
N ALA A 282 14.36 -20.58 -8.02
CA ALA A 282 14.63 -20.95 -6.62
C ALA A 282 13.44 -20.63 -5.70
N SER A 283 12.63 -19.63 -6.05
CA SER A 283 11.45 -19.25 -5.28
C SER A 283 10.28 -20.22 -5.51
N HIS A 284 9.40 -20.37 -4.53
CA HIS A 284 8.22 -21.25 -4.65
C HIS A 284 7.26 -20.82 -5.78
N ASP A 285 7.22 -19.52 -6.05
CA ASP A 285 6.49 -18.86 -7.13
C ASP A 285 7.46 -17.96 -7.92
N PRO A 286 7.94 -18.40 -9.09
CA PRO A 286 8.79 -17.59 -9.97
C PRO A 286 8.10 -16.29 -10.43
N GLY A 287 6.77 -16.29 -10.55
CA GLY A 287 5.98 -15.11 -10.91
C GLY A 287 6.08 -14.00 -9.87
N ALA A 288 6.16 -14.35 -8.58
CA ALA A 288 6.38 -13.38 -7.52
C ALA A 288 7.74 -12.66 -7.65
N VAL A 289 8.78 -13.34 -8.15
CA VAL A 289 10.08 -12.71 -8.44
C VAL A 289 9.93 -11.71 -9.58
N VAL A 290 9.20 -12.04 -10.65
CA VAL A 290 8.94 -11.13 -11.77
C VAL A 290 8.14 -9.90 -11.31
N GLU A 291 7.10 -10.09 -10.50
CA GLU A 291 6.32 -8.99 -9.92
C GLU A 291 7.21 -8.07 -9.07
N PHE A 292 8.05 -8.66 -8.21
CA PHE A 292 9.00 -7.93 -7.38
C PHE A 292 10.01 -7.12 -8.21
N MET A 293 10.59 -7.72 -9.26
CA MET A 293 11.51 -7.00 -10.15
C MET A 293 10.79 -5.91 -10.96
N GLY A 294 9.52 -6.12 -11.32
CA GLY A 294 8.63 -5.10 -11.89
C GLY A 294 8.42 -3.92 -10.95
N LEU A 295 8.19 -4.18 -9.67
CA LEU A 295 8.13 -3.17 -8.63
C LEU A 295 9.47 -2.43 -8.49
N MET A 296 10.59 -3.14 -8.39
CA MET A 296 11.94 -2.54 -8.31
C MET A 296 12.19 -1.59 -9.48
N SER A 297 11.87 -2.02 -10.70
CA SER A 297 11.97 -1.19 -11.91
C SER A 297 11.11 0.08 -11.80
N ARG A 298 9.83 -0.04 -11.42
CA ARG A 298 8.93 1.11 -11.22
C ARG A 298 9.43 2.06 -10.13
N SER A 299 10.01 1.54 -9.05
CA SER A 299 10.59 2.34 -7.97
C SER A 299 11.94 2.98 -8.34
N GLY A 300 12.47 2.76 -9.54
CA GLY A 300 13.74 3.36 -9.98
C GLY A 300 14.98 2.65 -9.42
N ILE A 301 14.83 1.39 -9.01
CA ILE A 301 15.94 0.53 -8.58
C ILE A 301 16.63 -0.07 -9.80
N GLU A 302 17.95 0.01 -9.82
CA GLU A 302 18.81 -0.57 -10.85
C GLU A 302 19.13 -2.02 -10.52
N PHE A 303 19.02 -2.89 -11.51
CA PHE A 303 19.36 -4.30 -11.41
C PHE A 303 19.75 -4.86 -12.78
N LEU A 304 20.44 -5.99 -12.78
CA LEU A 304 20.90 -6.71 -13.97
C LEU A 304 20.20 -8.07 -14.04
N ARG A 305 19.73 -8.46 -15.22
CA ARG A 305 19.36 -9.85 -15.53
C ARG A 305 20.54 -10.53 -16.25
N ALA A 306 21.14 -11.54 -15.65
CA ALA A 306 22.31 -12.21 -16.21
C ALA A 306 21.95 -12.97 -17.50
N SER A 307 22.71 -12.79 -18.58
CA SER A 307 22.53 -13.53 -19.84
C SER A 307 23.34 -14.83 -19.90
N GLU A 308 24.28 -15.01 -18.99
CA GLU A 308 25.10 -16.22 -18.84
C GLU A 308 25.12 -16.69 -17.38
N PRO A 309 25.34 -17.99 -17.11
CA PRO A 309 25.56 -18.48 -15.75
C PRO A 309 26.81 -17.84 -15.11
N PHE A 310 26.76 -17.60 -13.81
CA PHE A 310 27.86 -17.01 -13.06
C PHE A 310 27.96 -17.60 -11.65
N SER A 311 29.06 -17.33 -10.96
CA SER A 311 29.25 -17.76 -9.57
C SER A 311 29.69 -16.60 -8.70
N VAL A 312 29.29 -16.64 -7.43
CA VAL A 312 29.74 -15.71 -6.38
C VAL A 312 30.28 -16.49 -5.20
N ALA A 313 31.17 -15.88 -4.42
CA ALA A 313 31.66 -16.50 -3.20
C ALA A 313 30.53 -16.64 -2.17
N GLY A 314 30.34 -17.84 -1.62
CA GLY A 314 29.40 -18.12 -0.54
C GLY A 314 30.12 -18.60 0.73
N PRO A 315 29.40 -18.67 1.87
CA PRO A 315 29.99 -19.07 3.15
C PRO A 315 30.51 -20.51 3.16
N GLU A 316 29.96 -21.41 2.34
CA GLU A 316 30.33 -22.82 2.25
C GLU A 316 31.02 -23.19 0.90
N GLY A 317 31.39 -22.18 0.10
CA GLY A 317 31.95 -22.33 -1.24
C GLY A 317 31.23 -21.48 -2.27
N ASP A 318 31.68 -21.53 -3.52
CA ASP A 318 31.08 -20.75 -4.61
C ASP A 318 29.64 -21.18 -4.86
N LEU A 319 28.73 -20.20 -4.88
CA LEU A 319 27.34 -20.37 -5.25
C LEU A 319 27.19 -20.08 -6.74
N ALA A 320 26.61 -21.02 -7.48
CA ALA A 320 26.38 -20.90 -8.92
C ALA A 320 24.93 -20.49 -9.20
N PHE A 321 24.76 -19.57 -10.14
CA PHE A 321 23.47 -19.04 -10.58
C PHE A 321 23.30 -19.25 -12.09
N PRO A 322 22.10 -19.64 -12.55
CA PRO A 322 21.82 -19.80 -13.98
C PRO A 322 21.68 -18.44 -14.67
N ALA A 323 21.77 -18.45 -16.00
CA ALA A 323 21.29 -17.34 -16.82
C ALA A 323 19.80 -17.06 -16.51
N GLY A 324 19.41 -15.80 -16.55
CA GLY A 324 18.09 -15.32 -16.14
C GLY A 324 18.00 -14.89 -14.67
N SER A 325 19.01 -15.18 -13.85
CA SER A 325 19.06 -14.68 -12.46
C SER A 325 19.24 -13.17 -12.42
N TYR A 326 18.59 -12.53 -11.45
CA TYR A 326 18.69 -11.10 -11.22
C TYR A 326 19.77 -10.77 -10.19
N VAL A 327 20.49 -9.68 -10.41
CA VAL A 327 21.45 -9.10 -9.47
C VAL A 327 21.03 -7.67 -9.16
N ILE A 328 20.77 -7.37 -7.89
CA ILE A 328 20.58 -6.00 -7.39
C ILE A 328 21.89 -5.55 -6.71
N PRO A 329 22.71 -4.72 -7.38
CA PRO A 329 24.03 -4.32 -6.88
C PRO A 329 23.98 -3.10 -5.94
N PRO A 330 25.13 -2.67 -5.38
CA PRO A 330 25.25 -1.39 -4.68
C PRO A 330 24.78 -0.21 -5.56
N GLN A 331 23.91 0.65 -5.02
CA GLN A 331 23.31 1.76 -5.76
C GLN A 331 22.89 2.92 -4.87
N ALA A 332 22.52 4.06 -5.47
CA ALA A 332 22.16 5.27 -4.75
C ALA A 332 20.90 5.10 -3.87
N PHE A 333 19.90 4.35 -4.34
CA PHE A 333 18.65 4.10 -3.63
C PHE A 333 18.67 2.80 -2.81
N ARG A 334 19.87 2.35 -2.42
CA ARG A 334 20.08 1.16 -1.58
C ARG A 334 19.21 1.11 -0.33
N PRO A 335 18.95 2.21 0.42
CA PRO A 335 18.07 2.16 1.59
C PRO A 335 16.71 1.55 1.27
N TYR A 336 16.11 1.88 0.13
CA TYR A 336 14.81 1.34 -0.28
C TYR A 336 14.88 -0.19 -0.46
N VAL A 337 15.91 -0.68 -1.16
CA VAL A 337 16.11 -2.12 -1.39
C VAL A 337 16.30 -2.86 -0.06
N VAL A 338 17.22 -2.40 0.78
CA VAL A 338 17.52 -3.05 2.06
C VAL A 338 16.29 -3.09 2.95
N ASP A 339 15.53 -1.99 3.03
CA ASP A 339 14.34 -1.92 3.87
C ASP A 339 13.21 -2.83 3.38
N LEU A 340 13.21 -3.28 2.12
CA LEU A 340 12.23 -4.26 1.61
C LEU A 340 12.73 -5.71 1.67
N MET A 341 14.05 -5.91 1.75
CA MET A 341 14.68 -7.24 1.67
C MET A 341 15.05 -7.82 3.04
N GLU A 342 15.43 -6.98 4.00
CA GLU A 342 16.00 -7.41 5.27
C GLU A 342 14.99 -7.39 6.43
N PRO A 343 15.08 -8.34 7.39
CA PRO A 343 14.24 -8.34 8.59
C PRO A 343 14.34 -7.04 9.39
N LYS A 344 13.20 -6.54 9.87
CA LYS A 344 13.14 -5.33 10.70
C LYS A 344 13.24 -5.63 12.18
N GLU A 345 13.97 -4.76 12.86
CA GLU A 345 14.00 -4.67 14.32
C GLU A 345 13.45 -3.32 14.78
N TYR A 346 12.15 -3.24 15.05
CA TYR A 346 11.57 -2.04 15.65
C TYR A 346 12.06 -1.88 17.10
N PRO A 347 12.51 -0.68 17.52
CA PRO A 347 13.05 -0.49 18.86
C PRO A 347 12.00 -0.73 19.98
N ASP A 348 12.38 -1.43 21.06
CA ASP A 348 11.55 -1.55 22.28
C ASP A 348 11.47 -0.19 23.00
N ARG A 349 10.45 0.58 22.64
CA ARG A 349 10.17 1.88 23.22
C ARG A 349 9.19 1.75 24.37
N ARG A 350 9.46 2.46 25.46
CA ARG A 350 8.63 2.47 26.66
C ARG A 350 8.56 3.88 27.22
N GLN A 351 7.38 4.23 27.74
CA GLN A 351 7.12 5.58 28.29
C GLN A 351 8.10 5.95 29.42
N TYR A 352 8.64 4.96 30.11
CA TYR A 352 9.74 5.06 31.07
C TYR A 352 10.40 3.68 31.23
N PRO A 353 11.60 3.56 31.81
CA PRO A 353 12.25 2.27 32.05
C PRO A 353 11.35 1.29 32.83
N GLY A 354 11.02 0.16 32.21
CA GLY A 354 10.11 -0.85 32.78
C GLY A 354 8.62 -0.53 32.66
N GLY A 355 8.25 0.58 32.02
CA GLY A 355 6.87 0.97 31.77
C GLY A 355 6.20 0.23 30.60
N PRO A 356 4.94 0.59 30.29
CA PRO A 356 4.22 0.06 29.14
C PRO A 356 4.96 0.34 27.82
N PRO A 357 4.88 -0.57 26.84
CA PRO A 357 5.43 -0.33 25.51
C PRO A 357 4.69 0.82 24.82
N GLU A 358 5.44 1.60 24.05
CA GLU A 358 4.89 2.57 23.11
C GLU A 358 4.61 1.84 21.78
N PRO A 359 3.34 1.77 21.34
CA PRO A 359 3.03 1.16 20.05
C PRO A 359 3.66 1.98 18.92
N PRO A 360 4.05 1.33 17.81
CA PRO A 360 4.51 2.05 16.63
C PRO A 360 3.42 3.00 16.12
N TYR A 361 3.83 4.10 15.49
CA TYR A 361 2.88 5.01 14.84
C TYR A 361 2.14 4.33 13.69
N ASP A 362 2.86 3.48 12.94
CA ASP A 362 2.44 2.88 11.68
C ASP A 362 2.89 1.41 11.56
N MET A 363 2.92 0.89 10.32
CA MET A 363 3.36 -0.47 9.99
C MET A 363 4.82 -0.77 10.36
N THR A 364 5.06 -1.95 10.92
CA THR A 364 6.41 -2.44 11.28
C THR A 364 6.83 -3.73 10.56
N GLY A 365 5.94 -4.32 9.76
CA GLY A 365 6.22 -5.51 8.95
C GLY A 365 5.82 -5.26 7.49
N TYR A 366 6.81 -5.04 6.63
CA TYR A 366 6.63 -4.65 5.22
C TYR A 366 7.82 -5.10 4.35
N GLU A 367 8.54 -6.11 4.81
CA GLU A 367 9.61 -6.80 4.11
C GLU A 367 9.04 -7.68 2.99
N LEU A 368 9.08 -7.16 1.76
CA LEU A 368 8.50 -7.83 0.60
C LEU A 368 9.16 -9.16 0.28
N ARG A 369 10.45 -9.33 0.56
CA ARG A 369 11.13 -10.62 0.42
C ARG A 369 10.35 -11.74 1.11
N PHE A 370 9.90 -11.51 2.34
CA PHE A 370 9.17 -12.52 3.12
C PHE A 370 7.69 -12.55 2.78
N GLN A 371 7.07 -11.38 2.56
CA GLN A 371 5.65 -11.29 2.22
C GLN A 371 5.33 -11.93 0.87
N MET A 372 6.26 -11.88 -0.07
CA MET A 372 6.14 -12.50 -1.40
C MET A 372 6.80 -13.89 -1.49
N GLY A 373 7.41 -14.38 -0.40
CA GLY A 373 8.04 -15.71 -0.35
C GLY A 373 9.21 -15.88 -1.33
N LEU A 374 10.04 -14.83 -1.47
CA LEU A 374 11.16 -14.78 -2.39
C LEU A 374 12.41 -15.44 -1.79
N GLU A 375 13.02 -16.34 -2.56
CA GLU A 375 14.36 -16.85 -2.30
C GLU A 375 15.39 -15.90 -2.92
N ALA A 376 16.21 -15.30 -2.06
CA ALA A 376 17.27 -14.37 -2.45
C ALA A 376 18.57 -14.71 -1.71
N VAL A 377 19.69 -14.64 -2.40
CA VAL A 377 21.02 -14.80 -1.80
C VAL A 377 21.59 -13.42 -1.51
N ASN A 378 21.92 -13.21 -0.23
CA ASN A 378 22.69 -12.06 0.23
C ASN A 378 24.17 -12.34 -0.08
N VAL A 379 24.75 -11.56 -0.99
CA VAL A 379 26.17 -11.67 -1.36
C VAL A 379 26.93 -10.59 -0.60
N GLU A 380 27.84 -11.01 0.28
CA GLU A 380 28.62 -10.10 1.14
C GLU A 380 29.89 -9.59 0.45
N GLU A 381 30.53 -10.43 -0.36
CA GLU A 381 31.81 -10.11 -0.99
C GLU A 381 31.61 -9.53 -2.40
N PRO A 382 32.36 -8.49 -2.79
CA PRO A 382 32.32 -7.95 -4.14
C PRO A 382 32.70 -9.00 -5.20
N PHE A 383 32.00 -8.99 -6.33
CA PHE A 383 32.26 -9.85 -7.48
C PHE A 383 32.14 -9.09 -8.81
N GLU A 384 32.69 -9.67 -9.88
CA GLU A 384 32.54 -9.13 -11.23
C GLU A 384 31.11 -9.34 -11.70
N MET A 385 30.40 -8.25 -12.04
CA MET A 385 29.03 -8.34 -12.54
C MET A 385 28.99 -9.19 -13.82
N PRO A 386 28.07 -10.15 -13.93
CA PRO A 386 27.96 -10.99 -15.12
C PRO A 386 27.54 -10.15 -16.34
N PRO A 387 27.72 -10.65 -17.57
CA PRO A 387 27.08 -10.08 -18.74
C PRO A 387 25.55 -10.21 -18.60
N GLY A 388 24.81 -9.23 -19.12
CA GLY A 388 23.36 -9.21 -19.00
C GLY A 388 22.73 -7.88 -19.39
N ASP A 389 21.42 -7.82 -19.19
CA ASP A 389 20.58 -6.68 -19.55
C ASP A 389 20.13 -5.92 -18.29
N TRP A 390 20.33 -4.60 -18.28
CA TRP A 390 20.00 -3.75 -17.13
C TRP A 390 18.54 -3.31 -17.17
N GLY A 391 17.85 -3.43 -16.04
CA GLY A 391 16.47 -3.00 -15.85
C GLY A 391 15.42 -3.83 -16.62
N GLU A 392 15.84 -4.92 -17.29
CA GLU A 392 14.93 -5.81 -18.00
C GLU A 392 14.19 -6.72 -17.02
N VAL A 393 12.87 -6.64 -17.00
CA VAL A 393 12.02 -7.61 -16.31
C VAL A 393 11.51 -8.61 -17.33
N SER A 394 11.92 -9.87 -17.19
CA SER A 394 11.47 -10.94 -18.08
C SER A 394 10.28 -11.68 -17.50
N THR A 395 9.24 -11.82 -18.31
CA THR A 395 8.07 -12.66 -18.02
C THR A 395 8.24 -14.09 -18.52
N ASP A 396 9.29 -14.36 -19.30
CA ASP A 396 9.62 -15.67 -19.88
C ASP A 396 10.30 -16.57 -18.83
N ILE A 397 9.53 -16.92 -17.81
CA ILE A 397 9.92 -17.79 -16.69
C ILE A 397 9.06 -19.06 -16.61
N GLY A 398 8.06 -19.18 -17.49
CA GLY A 398 7.22 -20.36 -17.60
C GLY A 398 7.84 -21.45 -18.45
N GLU A 399 7.27 -22.64 -18.39
CA GLU A 399 7.76 -23.80 -19.11
C GLU A 399 6.58 -24.63 -19.63
N VAL A 400 6.68 -25.14 -20.86
CA VAL A 400 5.75 -26.14 -21.39
C VAL A 400 6.51 -27.45 -21.62
N ARG A 401 6.05 -28.52 -20.98
CA ARG A 401 6.62 -29.87 -21.09
C ARG A 401 5.65 -30.78 -21.84
N GLY A 402 6.11 -31.49 -22.86
CA GLY A 402 5.28 -32.42 -23.63
C GLY A 402 4.31 -31.77 -24.63
N GLU A 403 3.63 -32.60 -25.43
CA GLU A 403 2.72 -32.14 -26.51
C GLU A 403 1.26 -31.99 -26.09
N GLY A 404 0.83 -32.58 -24.96
CA GLY A 404 -0.52 -32.40 -24.41
C GLY A 404 -1.67 -32.95 -25.25
N ALA A 405 -1.57 -34.19 -25.74
CA ALA A 405 -2.61 -34.80 -26.61
C ALA A 405 -4.02 -34.89 -25.98
N ALA A 406 -4.12 -34.82 -24.65
CA ALA A 406 -5.35 -34.74 -23.87
C ALA A 406 -5.36 -33.47 -23.00
N GLY A 407 -4.80 -32.38 -23.52
CA GLY A 407 -4.67 -31.09 -22.84
C GLY A 407 -3.43 -30.99 -21.95
N PHE A 408 -3.42 -29.96 -21.11
CA PHE A 408 -2.29 -29.65 -20.22
C PHE A 408 -2.74 -29.56 -18.78
N ALA A 409 -1.82 -29.87 -17.86
CA ALA A 409 -2.00 -29.59 -16.46
C ALA A 409 -1.03 -28.50 -15.99
N VAL A 410 -1.53 -27.58 -15.17
CA VAL A 410 -0.75 -26.51 -14.56
C VAL A 410 -0.69 -26.70 -13.05
N HIS A 411 0.51 -26.54 -12.49
CA HIS A 411 0.73 -26.70 -11.07
C HIS A 411 0.14 -25.52 -10.28
N GLY A 412 -0.56 -25.80 -9.18
CA GLY A 412 -1.23 -24.79 -8.36
C GLY A 412 -0.35 -24.12 -7.28
N ASN A 413 0.95 -23.94 -7.51
CA ASN A 413 1.88 -23.33 -6.52
C ASN A 413 2.09 -21.83 -6.72
N ALA A 414 1.70 -21.27 -7.86
CA ALA A 414 1.89 -19.85 -8.16
C ALA A 414 0.57 -19.10 -8.05
N ASN A 415 0.60 -17.85 -7.56
CA ASN A 415 -0.60 -17.01 -7.51
C ASN A 415 -1.08 -16.63 -8.92
N SER A 416 -0.14 -16.51 -9.87
CA SER A 416 -0.43 -16.18 -11.28
C SER A 416 -1.32 -17.21 -11.98
N ILE A 417 -1.49 -18.40 -11.40
CA ILE A 417 -2.39 -19.42 -11.95
C ILE A 417 -3.82 -18.90 -12.09
N TYR A 418 -4.31 -18.09 -11.14
CA TYR A 418 -5.69 -17.61 -11.16
C TYR A 418 -5.90 -16.63 -12.32
N ARG A 419 -4.90 -15.78 -12.60
CA ARG A 419 -4.88 -14.91 -13.79
C ARG A 419 -4.87 -15.72 -15.08
N GLY A 420 -4.00 -16.73 -15.14
CA GLY A 420 -3.92 -17.63 -16.29
C GLY A 420 -5.22 -18.42 -16.53
N LEU A 421 -5.90 -18.88 -15.47
CA LEU A 421 -7.17 -19.58 -15.58
C LEU A 421 -8.32 -18.66 -16.02
N SER A 422 -8.31 -17.39 -15.60
CA SER A 422 -9.26 -16.38 -16.06
C SER A 422 -9.03 -16.05 -17.55
N ALA A 423 -7.77 -15.82 -17.95
CA ALA A 423 -7.40 -15.56 -19.34
C ALA A 423 -7.75 -16.74 -20.27
N ALA A 424 -7.50 -17.97 -19.84
CA ALA A 424 -7.86 -19.18 -20.59
C ALA A 424 -9.38 -19.37 -20.73
N GLY A 425 -10.17 -18.74 -19.86
CA GLY A 425 -11.64 -18.79 -19.86
C GLY A 425 -12.31 -17.82 -20.83
N GLY A 426 -11.56 -16.92 -21.46
CA GLY A 426 -12.11 -15.94 -22.42
C GLY A 426 -12.76 -14.70 -21.77
N GLU A 427 -12.60 -14.50 -20.47
CA GLU A 427 -13.05 -13.27 -19.81
C GLU A 427 -12.04 -12.14 -20.04
N PRO A 428 -12.47 -10.90 -20.37
CA PRO A 428 -11.55 -9.79 -20.55
C PRO A 428 -10.86 -9.48 -19.22
N GLY A 429 -9.54 -9.36 -19.26
CA GLY A 429 -8.71 -9.11 -18.09
C GLY A 429 -9.13 -7.89 -17.26
N ALA A 430 -8.75 -7.93 -15.99
CA ALA A 430 -8.91 -6.87 -15.00
C ALA A 430 -8.51 -5.50 -15.59
N GLY A 431 -9.50 -4.62 -15.79
CA GLY A 431 -9.31 -3.28 -16.37
C GLY A 431 -10.43 -2.78 -17.28
N GLY A 432 -11.45 -3.60 -17.57
CA GLY A 432 -12.65 -3.18 -18.30
C GLY A 432 -13.63 -2.38 -17.44
N ASP A 433 -14.21 -1.33 -18.03
CA ASP A 433 -15.31 -0.53 -17.47
C ASP A 433 -16.48 -1.45 -17.03
N PRO A 434 -17.18 -1.24 -15.89
CA PRO A 434 -18.15 -2.18 -15.30
C PRO A 434 -19.43 -2.45 -16.12
N GLY A 435 -19.47 -2.07 -17.39
CA GLY A 435 -20.68 -2.01 -18.22
C GLY A 435 -20.78 -3.03 -19.36
N GLU A 436 -19.72 -3.76 -19.71
CA GLU A 436 -19.77 -4.75 -20.80
C GLU A 436 -19.76 -6.18 -20.26
N VAL A 437 -20.96 -6.70 -20.00
CA VAL A 437 -21.20 -8.13 -19.77
C VAL A 437 -21.00 -8.85 -21.11
N GLY A 438 -19.79 -9.35 -21.35
CA GLY A 438 -19.54 -10.38 -22.35
C GLY A 438 -20.40 -11.61 -22.03
N GLY A 439 -21.09 -12.14 -23.03
CA GLY A 439 -22.03 -13.25 -22.86
C GLY A 439 -21.35 -14.48 -22.24
N ALA A 440 -22.05 -15.12 -21.31
CA ALA A 440 -21.71 -16.41 -20.74
C ALA A 440 -21.77 -17.53 -21.80
N ASP A 441 -20.77 -17.58 -22.68
CA ASP A 441 -20.44 -18.81 -23.39
C ASP A 441 -19.74 -19.75 -22.39
N GLU A 442 -20.12 -21.04 -22.39
CA GLU A 442 -19.71 -22.04 -21.40
C GLU A 442 -18.19 -21.99 -21.14
N ALA A 443 -17.79 -21.57 -19.94
CA ALA A 443 -16.39 -21.56 -19.54
C ALA A 443 -15.77 -22.94 -19.82
N PRO A 444 -14.54 -23.00 -20.38
CA PRO A 444 -13.92 -24.26 -20.75
C PRO A 444 -13.85 -25.20 -19.55
N ALA A 445 -14.11 -26.49 -19.81
CA ALA A 445 -14.12 -27.51 -18.78
C ALA A 445 -12.76 -27.54 -18.09
N ARG A 446 -12.74 -27.37 -16.76
CA ARG A 446 -11.51 -27.41 -15.96
C ARG A 446 -11.68 -28.32 -14.77
N PHE A 447 -10.62 -29.01 -14.42
CA PHE A 447 -10.63 -30.03 -13.37
C PHE A 447 -9.46 -29.86 -12.43
N ARG A 448 -9.63 -30.24 -11.17
CA ARG A 448 -8.56 -30.31 -10.18
C ARG A 448 -8.12 -31.76 -10.00
N THR A 449 -6.82 -32.03 -10.04
CA THR A 449 -6.28 -33.36 -9.75
C THR A 449 -6.49 -33.67 -8.27
N VAL A 450 -6.96 -34.88 -7.94
CA VAL A 450 -7.15 -35.32 -6.53
C VAL A 450 -6.05 -36.27 -6.07
N GLN A 451 -5.20 -36.69 -7.00
CA GLN A 451 -4.03 -37.53 -6.77
C GLN A 451 -2.93 -37.15 -7.78
N VAL A 452 -1.74 -37.68 -7.58
CA VAL A 452 -0.62 -37.50 -8.53
C VAL A 452 -0.96 -38.18 -9.86
N LEU A 453 -0.77 -37.47 -10.97
CA LEU A 453 -0.87 -38.03 -12.32
C LEU A 453 0.54 -38.21 -12.89
N ALA A 454 0.94 -39.46 -13.13
CA ALA A 454 2.21 -39.75 -13.78
C ALA A 454 2.12 -39.48 -15.29
N THR A 455 3.07 -38.70 -15.82
CA THR A 455 3.19 -38.45 -17.27
C THR A 455 4.62 -38.72 -17.74
N PRO A 456 4.85 -38.95 -19.05
CA PRO A 456 6.20 -39.04 -19.60
C PRO A 456 7.05 -37.77 -19.38
N ASP A 457 6.40 -36.62 -19.20
CA ASP A 457 7.00 -35.30 -19.13
C ASP A 457 7.13 -34.76 -17.69
N GLY A 458 6.76 -35.60 -16.70
CA GLY A 458 6.85 -35.29 -15.27
C GLY A 458 5.56 -35.65 -14.51
N ASP A 459 5.70 -35.93 -13.22
CA ASP A 459 4.56 -36.17 -12.34
C ASP A 459 3.83 -34.84 -12.06
N ILE A 460 2.50 -34.86 -12.25
CA ILE A 460 1.61 -33.74 -11.94
C ILE A 460 1.05 -33.97 -10.51
N PRO A 461 1.36 -33.11 -9.53
CA PRO A 461 0.89 -33.26 -8.16
C PRO A 461 -0.64 -33.13 -8.02
N ALA A 462 -1.17 -33.70 -6.94
CA ALA A 462 -2.54 -33.46 -6.52
C ALA A 462 -2.77 -31.96 -6.25
N GLY A 463 -3.95 -31.45 -6.59
CA GLY A 463 -4.31 -30.04 -6.45
C GLY A 463 -4.02 -29.17 -7.67
N SER A 464 -3.36 -29.72 -8.70
CA SER A 464 -3.09 -29.08 -9.99
C SER A 464 -4.37 -28.94 -10.82
N TYR A 465 -4.39 -28.00 -11.76
CA TYR A 465 -5.51 -27.85 -12.69
C TYR A 465 -5.22 -28.55 -14.00
N TRP A 466 -6.13 -29.41 -14.46
CA TRP A 466 -6.11 -30.00 -15.79
C TRP A 466 -7.12 -29.30 -16.69
N LEU A 467 -6.61 -28.88 -17.85
CA LEU A 467 -7.31 -28.15 -18.90
C LEU A 467 -7.36 -29.05 -20.16
N PRO A 468 -8.40 -29.89 -20.33
CA PRO A 468 -8.50 -30.88 -21.41
C PRO A 468 -8.44 -30.30 -22.82
N ASP A 469 -8.98 -29.10 -23.01
CA ASP A 469 -9.15 -28.49 -24.34
C ASP A 469 -8.05 -27.46 -24.65
N LEU A 470 -7.07 -27.28 -23.77
CA LEU A 470 -5.99 -26.32 -23.96
C LEU A 470 -5.03 -26.79 -25.06
N SER A 471 -4.88 -25.99 -26.11
CA SER A 471 -3.93 -26.26 -27.19
C SER A 471 -2.48 -26.00 -26.77
N ALA A 472 -1.52 -26.55 -27.52
CA ALA A 472 -0.10 -26.32 -27.25
C ALA A 472 0.33 -24.85 -27.44
N ASP A 473 -0.34 -24.10 -28.32
CA ASP A 473 -0.05 -22.68 -28.52
C ASP A 473 -0.62 -21.84 -27.37
N GLU A 474 -1.83 -22.13 -26.88
CA GLU A 474 -2.40 -21.50 -25.68
C GLU A 474 -1.60 -21.85 -24.43
N ALA A 475 -1.13 -23.10 -24.30
CA ALA A 475 -0.23 -23.49 -23.22
C ALA A 475 1.07 -22.69 -23.24
N ARG A 476 1.66 -22.47 -24.43
CA ARG A 476 2.85 -21.62 -24.57
C ARG A 476 2.56 -20.16 -24.24
N ALA A 477 1.40 -19.63 -24.61
CA ALA A 477 0.99 -18.28 -24.23
C ALA A 477 0.83 -18.15 -22.70
N LEU A 478 0.10 -19.07 -22.04
CA LEU A 478 -0.06 -19.06 -20.59
C LEU A 478 1.27 -19.20 -19.84
N ALA A 479 2.18 -20.04 -20.34
CA ALA A 479 3.52 -20.15 -19.78
C ALA A 479 4.29 -18.82 -19.88
N ALA A 480 4.32 -18.20 -21.06
CA ALA A 480 5.08 -16.98 -21.32
C ALA A 480 4.48 -15.72 -20.65
N ASP A 481 3.15 -15.62 -20.61
CA ASP A 481 2.45 -14.42 -20.11
C ASP A 481 2.29 -14.43 -18.59
N HIS A 482 2.21 -15.61 -17.96
CA HIS A 482 1.95 -15.76 -16.53
C HIS A 482 3.02 -16.53 -15.76
N GLY A 483 4.11 -16.94 -16.43
CA GLY A 483 5.21 -17.66 -15.81
C GLY A 483 4.83 -19.06 -15.30
N LEU A 484 3.86 -19.70 -15.96
CA LEU A 484 3.30 -20.98 -15.51
C LEU A 484 4.09 -22.16 -16.06
N THR A 485 4.19 -23.22 -15.25
CA THR A 485 4.66 -24.52 -15.73
C THR A 485 3.47 -25.39 -16.15
N LEU A 486 3.38 -25.71 -17.43
CA LEU A 486 2.36 -26.58 -17.99
C LEU A 486 2.97 -27.92 -18.43
N THR A 487 2.36 -29.01 -17.99
CA THR A 487 2.78 -30.37 -18.32
C THR A 487 1.71 -31.05 -19.17
N GLY A 488 2.11 -31.58 -20.32
CA GLY A 488 1.24 -32.24 -21.28
C GLY A 488 0.65 -33.52 -20.70
N VAL A 489 -0.66 -33.67 -20.83
CA VAL A 489 -1.38 -34.89 -20.47
C VAL A 489 -1.59 -35.70 -21.75
N SER A 490 -1.06 -36.91 -21.79
CA SER A 490 -1.07 -37.74 -23.01
C SER A 490 -2.37 -38.51 -23.24
N SER A 491 -3.13 -38.77 -22.17
CA SER A 491 -4.44 -39.41 -22.23
C SER A 491 -5.34 -38.90 -21.10
N PRO A 492 -6.67 -38.80 -21.29
CA PRO A 492 -7.56 -38.28 -20.26
C PRO A 492 -7.39 -39.01 -18.92
N PRO A 493 -7.29 -38.30 -17.78
CA PRO A 493 -7.18 -38.91 -16.47
C PRO A 493 -8.34 -39.87 -16.17
N SER A 494 -8.06 -40.91 -15.39
CA SER A 494 -9.09 -41.89 -15.02
C SER A 494 -10.20 -41.27 -14.15
N LEU A 495 -11.37 -41.89 -14.19
CA LEU A 495 -12.51 -41.52 -13.36
C LEU A 495 -12.11 -41.54 -11.87
N GLY A 496 -12.27 -40.41 -11.19
CA GLY A 496 -11.86 -40.23 -9.79
C GLY A 496 -10.42 -39.77 -9.58
N ALA A 497 -9.61 -39.60 -10.64
CA ALA A 497 -8.29 -38.97 -10.55
C ALA A 497 -8.35 -37.43 -10.62
N VAL A 498 -9.48 -36.90 -11.10
CA VAL A 498 -9.78 -35.49 -11.20
C VAL A 498 -11.21 -35.20 -10.72
N ALA A 499 -11.44 -33.98 -10.23
CA ALA A 499 -12.74 -33.46 -9.84
C ALA A 499 -13.03 -32.17 -10.64
N GLU A 500 -14.29 -31.94 -11.02
CA GLU A 500 -14.68 -30.70 -11.70
C GLU A 500 -14.33 -29.48 -10.82
N ALA A 501 -13.73 -28.45 -11.41
CA ALA A 501 -13.36 -27.23 -10.72
C ALA A 501 -14.15 -26.04 -11.28
N ARG A 502 -15.04 -25.47 -10.48
CA ARG A 502 -15.83 -24.29 -10.85
C ARG A 502 -15.29 -23.05 -10.14
N PRO A 503 -15.40 -21.86 -10.74
CA PRO A 503 -15.11 -20.62 -10.02
C PRO A 503 -16.04 -20.54 -8.79
N PRO A 504 -15.53 -20.14 -7.62
CA PRO A 504 -16.38 -19.96 -6.45
C PRO A 504 -17.27 -18.73 -6.63
N ARG A 505 -18.52 -18.81 -6.17
CA ARG A 505 -19.41 -17.65 -6.06
C ARG A 505 -19.08 -16.91 -4.77
N VAL A 506 -18.39 -15.78 -4.88
CA VAL A 506 -17.85 -15.06 -3.72
C VAL A 506 -18.72 -13.85 -3.39
N ALA A 507 -19.07 -13.70 -2.11
CA ALA A 507 -19.61 -12.46 -1.57
C ALA A 507 -18.59 -11.75 -0.70
N ILE A 508 -18.57 -10.42 -0.74
CA ILE A 508 -17.81 -9.59 0.19
C ILE A 508 -18.81 -8.81 1.05
N TYR A 509 -18.71 -8.97 2.36
CA TYR A 509 -19.51 -8.16 3.27
C TYR A 509 -19.01 -6.72 3.28
N ARG A 510 -19.92 -5.79 3.01
CA ARG A 510 -19.68 -4.36 3.03
C ARG A 510 -20.63 -3.69 4.00
N SER A 511 -20.05 -3.04 5.02
CA SER A 511 -20.81 -2.19 5.93
C SER A 511 -20.81 -0.74 5.47
N TRP A 512 -21.82 0.02 5.88
CA TRP A 512 -21.90 1.48 5.62
C TRP A 512 -20.88 2.31 6.42
N GLN A 513 -20.01 1.66 7.21
CA GLN A 513 -18.84 2.30 7.81
C GLN A 513 -17.66 2.39 6.84
N ALA A 514 -17.74 1.73 5.67
CA ALA A 514 -16.73 1.76 4.62
C ALA A 514 -15.30 1.44 5.10
N PRO A 515 -15.07 0.24 5.67
CA PRO A 515 -13.73 -0.15 6.12
C PRO A 515 -12.78 -0.33 4.92
N MET A 516 -11.62 0.35 4.92
CA MET A 516 -10.64 0.24 3.82
C MET A 516 -10.19 -1.20 3.48
N PRO A 517 -10.04 -2.13 4.45
CA PRO A 517 -9.75 -3.53 4.15
C PRO A 517 -10.76 -4.20 3.20
N GLU A 518 -12.02 -3.72 3.14
CA GLU A 518 -13.01 -4.22 2.17
C GLU A 518 -12.56 -3.98 0.74
N GLY A 519 -12.14 -2.76 0.42
CA GLY A 519 -11.79 -2.44 -0.95
C GLY A 519 -10.39 -2.93 -1.34
N TRP A 520 -9.48 -3.15 -0.38
CA TRP A 520 -8.28 -3.96 -0.63
C TRP A 520 -8.62 -5.42 -0.97
N THR A 521 -9.65 -5.99 -0.34
CA THR A 521 -10.14 -7.34 -0.67
C THR A 521 -10.68 -7.38 -2.10
N ARG A 522 -11.45 -6.37 -2.51
CA ARG A 522 -11.90 -6.21 -3.91
C ARG A 522 -10.73 -6.15 -4.88
N TRP A 523 -9.74 -5.29 -4.60
CA TRP A 523 -8.55 -5.15 -5.44
C TRP A 523 -7.84 -6.49 -5.66
N VAL A 524 -7.65 -7.29 -4.61
CA VAL A 524 -7.04 -8.62 -4.73
C VAL A 524 -7.90 -9.54 -5.61
N LEU A 525 -9.22 -9.61 -5.39
CA LEU A 525 -10.07 -10.50 -6.18
C LEU A 525 -10.10 -10.10 -7.67
N ASP A 526 -10.18 -8.80 -7.96
CA ASP A 526 -10.12 -8.27 -9.32
C ASP A 526 -8.78 -8.60 -9.99
N GLU A 527 -7.66 -8.39 -9.28
CA GLU A 527 -6.32 -8.66 -9.81
C GLU A 527 -6.04 -10.14 -10.09
N TYR A 528 -6.80 -11.04 -9.46
CA TYR A 528 -6.67 -12.49 -9.66
C TYR A 528 -7.87 -13.10 -10.43
N GLY A 529 -8.75 -12.28 -11.00
CA GLY A 529 -9.83 -12.72 -11.89
C GLY A 529 -10.94 -13.51 -11.19
N PHE A 530 -11.24 -13.15 -9.94
CA PHE A 530 -12.39 -13.71 -9.22
C PHE A 530 -13.60 -12.81 -9.38
N GLU A 531 -14.72 -13.36 -9.83
CA GLU A 531 -16.01 -12.67 -9.74
C GLU A 531 -16.46 -12.60 -8.27
N TRP A 532 -17.00 -11.44 -7.89
CA TRP A 532 -17.52 -11.23 -6.54
C TRP A 532 -18.73 -10.30 -6.55
N GLU A 533 -19.56 -10.42 -5.50
CA GLU A 533 -20.69 -9.54 -5.25
C GLU A 533 -20.59 -8.92 -3.85
N ASN A 534 -20.85 -7.62 -3.75
CA ASN A 534 -20.99 -6.99 -2.44
C ASN A 534 -22.34 -7.36 -1.81
N VAL A 535 -22.33 -7.71 -0.53
CA VAL A 535 -23.53 -7.91 0.28
C VAL A 535 -23.54 -6.92 1.45
N TRP A 536 -24.62 -6.16 1.57
CA TRP A 536 -24.81 -5.17 2.62
C TRP A 536 -25.54 -5.75 3.83
N ASP A 537 -25.68 -4.94 4.87
CA ASP A 537 -26.36 -5.32 6.12
C ASP A 537 -27.75 -5.92 5.88
N ALA A 538 -28.54 -5.33 4.97
CA ALA A 538 -29.88 -5.82 4.64
C ALA A 538 -29.85 -7.15 3.88
N ASP A 539 -28.90 -7.33 2.97
CA ASP A 539 -28.75 -8.54 2.16
C ASP A 539 -28.35 -9.73 3.02
N VAL A 540 -27.47 -9.53 4.01
CA VAL A 540 -27.09 -10.60 4.94
C VAL A 540 -28.22 -10.95 5.90
N ARG A 541 -28.96 -9.94 6.41
CA ARG A 541 -30.06 -10.18 7.36
C ARG A 541 -31.28 -10.85 6.73
N GLY A 542 -31.58 -10.56 5.46
CA GLY A 542 -32.84 -10.96 4.81
C GLY A 542 -32.71 -11.68 3.46
N GLY A 543 -31.51 -11.76 2.89
CA GLY A 543 -31.26 -12.36 1.57
C GLY A 543 -30.97 -13.87 1.61
N ASP A 544 -30.98 -14.48 0.42
CA ASP A 544 -30.59 -15.88 0.23
C ASP A 544 -29.06 -15.99 0.08
N LEU A 545 -28.39 -16.34 1.17
CA LEU A 545 -26.93 -16.55 1.18
C LEU A 545 -26.50 -17.86 0.49
N SER A 546 -27.41 -18.79 0.19
CA SER A 546 -27.07 -20.08 -0.45
C SER A 546 -26.63 -19.93 -1.92
N ARG A 547 -26.83 -18.74 -2.50
CA ARG A 547 -26.30 -18.36 -3.82
C ARG A 547 -24.79 -18.16 -3.83
N PHE A 548 -24.13 -18.14 -2.68
CA PHE A 548 -22.69 -18.01 -2.55
C PHE A 548 -22.04 -19.32 -2.06
N ASP A 549 -20.78 -19.51 -2.41
CA ASP A 549 -19.94 -20.59 -1.88
C ASP A 549 -19.06 -20.08 -0.74
N ALA A 550 -18.65 -18.80 -0.82
CA ALA A 550 -17.87 -18.13 0.21
C ALA A 550 -18.37 -16.70 0.49
N ILE A 551 -18.36 -16.30 1.76
CA ILE A 551 -18.57 -14.94 2.22
C ILE A 551 -17.28 -14.46 2.90
N LEU A 552 -16.73 -13.35 2.42
CA LEU A 552 -15.56 -12.70 3.00
C LEU A 552 -16.01 -11.61 3.97
N LEU A 553 -15.44 -11.59 5.17
CA LEU A 553 -15.56 -10.54 6.16
C LEU A 553 -14.22 -9.77 6.23
N PRO A 554 -14.12 -8.61 5.57
CA PRO A 554 -12.95 -7.74 5.66
C PRO A 554 -12.65 -7.30 7.09
N SER A 555 -11.39 -6.95 7.38
CA SER A 555 -10.99 -6.51 8.73
C SER A 555 -11.82 -5.30 9.16
N GLN A 556 -12.65 -5.51 10.19
CA GLN A 556 -13.48 -4.50 10.84
C GLN A 556 -13.73 -4.97 12.28
N ALA A 557 -13.74 -4.03 13.22
CA ALA A 557 -13.99 -4.34 14.61
C ALA A 557 -15.38 -4.99 14.80
N PRO A 558 -15.55 -5.96 15.72
CA PRO A 558 -16.82 -6.67 15.91
C PRO A 558 -18.02 -5.75 16.12
N GLY A 559 -17.87 -4.72 16.95
CA GLY A 559 -18.94 -3.74 17.18
C GLY A 559 -19.31 -2.93 15.94
N GLY A 560 -18.38 -2.71 15.00
CA GLY A 560 -18.66 -2.07 13.72
C GLY A 560 -19.42 -2.98 12.76
N ILE A 561 -19.12 -4.28 12.74
CA ILE A 561 -19.85 -5.28 11.96
C ILE A 561 -21.27 -5.47 12.52
N GLU A 562 -21.39 -5.59 13.85
CA GLU A 562 -22.66 -5.86 14.51
C GLU A 562 -23.62 -4.66 14.46
N ASN A 563 -23.12 -3.46 14.79
CA ASN A 563 -23.97 -2.29 15.01
C ASN A 563 -23.94 -1.28 13.86
N GLY A 564 -22.88 -1.29 13.05
CA GLY A 564 -22.62 -0.29 12.00
C GLY A 564 -22.75 1.15 12.50
N ASN A 565 -23.30 2.04 11.68
CA ASN A 565 -23.54 3.43 12.10
C ASN A 565 -24.78 3.51 13.00
N LEU A 566 -24.72 4.33 14.04
CA LEU A 566 -25.82 4.45 14.99
C LEU A 566 -27.02 5.18 14.37
N PRO A 567 -28.27 4.79 14.70
CA PRO A 567 -29.45 5.54 14.29
C PRO A 567 -29.37 7.02 14.67
N GLY A 568 -29.74 7.91 13.75
CA GLY A 568 -29.70 9.36 13.94
C GLY A 568 -28.33 10.01 13.78
N THR A 569 -27.27 9.27 13.41
CA THR A 569 -25.96 9.88 13.09
C THR A 569 -25.79 10.21 11.61
N MET A 570 -26.64 9.65 10.75
CA MET A 570 -26.70 9.82 9.30
C MET A 570 -28.05 9.31 8.77
N PRO A 571 -28.39 9.47 7.47
CA PRO A 571 -29.64 8.95 6.90
C PRO A 571 -29.85 7.46 7.21
N ASP A 572 -31.10 7.07 7.50
CA ASP A 572 -31.46 5.75 8.03
C ASP A 572 -30.94 4.59 7.15
N GLU A 573 -30.90 4.79 5.82
CA GLU A 573 -30.39 3.81 4.86
C GLU A 573 -28.92 3.40 5.08
N TYR A 574 -28.14 4.24 5.77
CA TYR A 574 -26.72 4.00 6.07
C TYR A 574 -26.46 3.61 7.53
N THR A 575 -27.52 3.33 8.30
CA THR A 575 -27.43 2.98 9.73
C THR A 575 -27.74 1.51 9.99
N GLY A 576 -27.25 1.02 11.13
CA GLY A 576 -27.34 -0.38 11.54
C GLY A 576 -26.18 -1.22 11.00
N GLY A 577 -26.14 -2.47 11.44
CA GLY A 577 -25.18 -3.49 11.00
C GLY A 577 -25.87 -4.85 10.92
N LEU A 578 -25.10 -5.93 11.02
CA LEU A 578 -25.63 -7.30 10.95
C LEU A 578 -26.60 -7.63 12.10
N GLY A 579 -26.28 -7.18 13.32
CA GLY A 579 -26.98 -7.56 14.55
C GLY A 579 -27.15 -9.07 14.74
N GLU A 580 -28.08 -9.45 15.62
CA GLU A 580 -28.38 -10.88 15.89
C GLU A 580 -28.92 -11.62 14.66
N ALA A 581 -29.71 -10.94 13.83
CA ALA A 581 -30.32 -11.54 12.63
C ALA A 581 -29.25 -11.90 11.58
N GLY A 582 -28.32 -10.99 11.28
CA GLY A 582 -27.22 -11.25 10.36
C GLY A 582 -26.26 -12.31 10.90
N ALA A 583 -25.97 -12.27 12.21
CA ALA A 583 -25.21 -13.33 12.87
C ALA A 583 -25.87 -14.72 12.74
N ALA A 584 -27.20 -14.79 12.88
CA ALA A 584 -27.95 -16.03 12.67
C ALA A 584 -27.94 -16.49 11.20
N ALA A 585 -28.04 -15.56 10.25
CA ALA A 585 -27.95 -15.87 8.82
C ALA A 585 -26.58 -16.40 8.42
N LEU A 586 -25.49 -15.79 8.90
CA LEU A 586 -24.13 -16.28 8.67
C LEU A 586 -23.90 -17.67 9.28
N ARG A 587 -24.44 -17.95 10.47
CA ARG A 587 -24.41 -19.30 11.05
C ARG A 587 -25.14 -20.32 10.18
N ALA A 588 -26.35 -19.99 9.74
CA ALA A 588 -27.13 -20.86 8.85
C ALA A 588 -26.43 -21.11 7.51
N PHE A 589 -25.75 -20.11 6.95
CA PHE A 589 -24.94 -20.24 5.74
C PHE A 589 -23.80 -21.26 5.92
N VAL A 590 -23.05 -21.15 7.02
CA VAL A 590 -21.95 -22.09 7.33
C VAL A 590 -22.47 -23.49 7.63
N ASP A 591 -23.55 -23.62 8.42
CA ASP A 591 -24.20 -24.90 8.69
C ASP A 591 -24.74 -25.57 7.40
N GLY A 592 -25.08 -24.76 6.40
CA GLY A 592 -25.47 -25.19 5.05
C GLY A 592 -24.30 -25.62 4.15
N GLY A 593 -23.05 -25.53 4.62
CA GLY A 593 -21.85 -25.90 3.88
C GLY A 593 -21.10 -24.74 3.21
N GLY A 594 -21.54 -23.50 3.42
CA GLY A 594 -20.86 -22.30 2.93
C GLY A 594 -19.58 -21.97 3.73
N TRP A 595 -18.64 -21.26 3.09
CA TRP A 595 -17.39 -20.84 3.72
C TRP A 595 -17.44 -19.40 4.19
N LEU A 596 -17.25 -19.16 5.48
CA LEU A 596 -17.05 -17.80 6.01
C LEU A 596 -15.55 -17.57 6.23
N VAL A 597 -14.99 -16.56 5.57
CA VAL A 597 -13.57 -16.19 5.68
C VAL A 597 -13.48 -14.82 6.33
N ALA A 598 -12.88 -14.73 7.51
CA ALA A 598 -12.72 -13.48 8.24
C ALA A 598 -11.25 -13.08 8.35
N PHE A 599 -10.96 -11.80 8.12
CA PHE A 599 -9.61 -11.25 8.19
C PHE A 599 -9.40 -10.42 9.47
N ASP A 600 -8.25 -10.61 10.13
CA ASP A 600 -7.75 -9.75 11.21
C ASP A 600 -8.84 -9.44 12.28
N GLN A 601 -9.30 -8.20 12.43
CA GLN A 601 -10.26 -7.85 13.49
C GLN A 601 -11.65 -8.51 13.32
N ALA A 602 -12.03 -8.90 12.11
CA ALA A 602 -13.28 -9.62 11.87
C ALA A 602 -13.22 -11.05 12.39
N VAL A 603 -12.03 -11.60 12.66
CA VAL A 603 -11.88 -12.91 13.31
C VAL A 603 -12.47 -12.88 14.71
N ASP A 604 -12.34 -11.77 15.44
CA ASP A 604 -12.97 -11.63 16.77
C ASP A 604 -14.50 -11.72 16.65
N TYR A 605 -15.11 -11.11 15.62
CA TYR A 605 -16.54 -11.21 15.35
C TYR A 605 -16.97 -12.64 15.04
N ALA A 606 -16.19 -13.37 14.24
CA ALA A 606 -16.45 -14.77 13.93
C ALA A 606 -16.32 -15.66 15.19
N ILE A 607 -15.31 -15.43 16.04
CA ILE A 607 -15.15 -16.17 17.30
C ILE A 607 -16.37 -15.97 18.20
N GLU A 608 -16.79 -14.73 18.40
CA GLU A 608 -17.94 -14.37 19.24
C GLU A 608 -19.25 -14.92 18.66
N THR A 609 -19.47 -14.75 17.35
CA THR A 609 -20.69 -15.17 16.65
C THR A 609 -20.87 -16.68 16.63
N PHE A 610 -19.80 -17.45 16.43
CA PHE A 610 -19.87 -18.91 16.30
C PHE A 610 -19.54 -19.64 17.62
N GLY A 611 -19.19 -18.92 18.69
CA GLY A 611 -18.79 -19.51 19.96
C GLY A 611 -17.55 -20.40 19.83
N LEU A 612 -16.61 -20.01 18.97
CA LEU A 612 -15.42 -20.82 18.68
C LEU A 612 -14.48 -20.87 19.90
N PRO A 613 -13.79 -21.99 20.15
CA PRO A 613 -12.89 -22.16 21.29
C PRO A 613 -11.52 -21.46 21.08
N PHE A 614 -11.52 -20.31 20.39
CA PHE A 614 -10.32 -19.53 20.10
C PHE A 614 -10.30 -18.24 20.92
N ARG A 615 -9.12 -17.66 21.09
CA ARG A 615 -8.93 -16.37 21.74
C ARG A 615 -7.86 -15.56 21.03
N ASN A 616 -8.10 -14.27 20.91
CA ASN A 616 -7.12 -13.33 20.39
C ASN A 616 -6.05 -13.05 21.46
N ARG A 617 -4.82 -13.53 21.24
CA ARG A 617 -3.72 -13.37 22.21
C ARG A 617 -3.22 -11.92 22.32
N ALA A 618 -3.53 -11.06 21.34
CA ALA A 618 -3.16 -9.65 21.40
C ALA A 618 -4.10 -8.82 22.30
N ARG A 619 -5.27 -9.34 22.66
CA ARG A 619 -6.28 -8.63 23.48
C ARG A 619 -6.11 -8.75 25.01
N GLY A 620 -5.01 -9.34 25.48
CA GLY A 620 -4.72 -9.53 26.93
C GLY A 620 -5.23 -10.85 27.45
#